data_AF-A0A959VVF7-F1
#
_entry.id   AF-A0A959VVF7-F1
#
_cell.length_a   1.000
_cell.length_b   1.000
_cell.length_c   1.000
_cell.angle_alpha   90.00
_cell.angle_beta   90.00
_cell.angle_gamma   90.00
#
_symmetry.space_group_name_H-M   'P 1'
#
loop_
_entity.id
_entity.type
_entity.pdbx_description
1 polymer ?
#
loop_
_entity_poly.entity_id
_entity_poly.type
_entity_poly.pdbx_seq_one_letter_code
_entity_poly.pdbx_strand_id
1 'polypeptide(L)'
;MNRARNILLAVLTALFTLLLPAYAAAADGVGTAGRIDDKYITFFCFGVMAFFTILVIVLSLIQGKLDAKKDQRRHDLDRFNS
;
A
#
# COMPACT_ATOMS: atom_id res chain seq x y z
N MET A 1 34.03 14.98 15.26
CA MET A 1 32.62 14.60 15.54
C MET A 1 32.02 13.65 14.49
N ASN A 2 32.23 13.88 13.19
CA ASN A 2 31.61 13.04 12.14
C ASN A 2 32.10 11.58 12.11
N ARG A 3 33.38 11.32 12.40
CA ARG A 3 33.92 9.94 12.40
C ARG A 3 33.37 9.08 13.52
N ALA A 4 33.30 9.61 14.75
CA ALA A 4 32.70 8.90 15.89
C ALA A 4 31.21 8.63 15.67
N ARG A 5 30.47 9.60 15.12
CA ARG A 5 29.06 9.42 14.73
C ARG A 5 28.90 8.35 13.65
N ASN A 6 29.75 8.34 12.62
CA ASN A 6 29.67 7.36 11.54
C ASN A 6 30.02 5.95 12.02
N ILE A 7 30.99 5.82 12.95
CA ILE A 7 31.33 4.54 13.58
C ILE A 7 30.16 4.06 14.45
N LEU A 8 29.56 4.93 15.25
CA LEU A 8 28.37 4.60 16.05
C LEU A 8 27.21 4.14 15.18
N LEU A 9 26.94 4.84 14.07
CA LEU A 9 25.90 4.46 13.12
C LEU A 9 26.20 3.12 12.44
N ALA A 10 27.46 2.86 12.09
CA ALA A 10 27.87 1.58 11.49
C ALA A 10 27.68 0.42 12.48
N VAL A 11 28.05 0.62 13.75
CA VAL A 11 27.87 -0.37 14.82
C VAL A 11 26.39 -0.62 15.10
N LEU A 12 25.58 0.43 15.22
CA LEU A 12 24.13 0.28 15.42
C LEU A 12 23.45 -0.43 14.25
N THR A 13 23.84 -0.09 13.01
CA THR A 13 23.32 -0.77 11.82
C THR A 13 23.73 -2.24 11.80
N ALA A 14 24.99 -2.56 12.11
CA ALA A 14 25.48 -3.93 12.17
C ALA A 14 24.79 -4.76 13.27
N LEU A 15 24.53 -4.15 14.43
CA LEU A 15 23.77 -4.80 15.50
C LEU A 15 22.31 -5.04 15.11
N PHE A 16 21.69 -4.07 14.43
CA PHE A 16 20.31 -4.20 13.97
C PHE A 16 20.17 -5.27 12.89
N THR A 17 21.11 -5.36 11.95
CA THR A 17 21.10 -6.42 10.91
C THR A 17 21.35 -7.81 11.48
N LEU A 18 22.16 -7.92 12.54
CA LEU A 18 22.38 -9.18 13.27
C LEU A 18 21.18 -9.60 14.12
N LEU A 19 20.33 -8.67 14.55
CA LEU A 19 19.10 -8.97 15.30
C LEU A 19 17.95 -9.48 14.41
N LEU A 20 17.92 -9.14 13.13
CA LEU A 20 16.86 -9.57 12.19
C LEU A 20 16.77 -11.12 12.07
N PRO A 21 17.87 -11.88 11.88
CA PRO A 21 17.82 -13.34 11.88
C PRO A 21 17.42 -13.93 13.23
N ALA A 22 17.83 -13.32 14.34
CA ALA A 22 17.49 -13.79 15.68
C ALA A 22 15.98 -13.66 15.96
N TYR A 23 15.35 -12.57 15.51
CA TYR A 23 13.89 -12.41 15.55
C TYR A 23 13.17 -13.43 14.66
N ALA A 24 13.67 -13.65 13.44
CA ALA A 24 13.10 -14.65 12.51
C ALA A 24 13.26 -16.09 13.04
N ALA A 25 14.36 -16.39 13.73
CA ALA A 25 14.62 -17.69 14.34
C ALA A 25 13.82 -17.91 15.64
N ALA A 26 13.65 -16.86 16.46
CA ALA A 26 12.82 -16.91 17.67
C ALA A 26 11.32 -17.07 17.36
N ALA A 27 10.91 -16.66 16.16
CA ALA A 27 9.57 -16.90 15.65
C ALA A 27 9.44 -18.28 14.96
N ASP A 28 10.31 -19.27 15.21
CA ASP A 28 10.28 -20.59 14.54
C ASP A 28 10.24 -20.52 13.00
N GLY A 29 10.75 -19.44 12.39
CA GLY A 29 10.63 -19.20 10.95
C GLY A 29 9.21 -18.86 10.45
N VAL A 30 8.24 -18.69 11.34
CA VAL A 30 6.94 -18.12 10.99
C VAL A 30 7.04 -16.60 10.98
N GLY A 31 6.64 -15.97 9.87
CA GLY A 31 6.65 -14.51 9.75
C GLY A 31 5.80 -13.83 10.84
N THR A 32 5.78 -12.50 10.87
CA THR A 32 5.04 -11.72 11.90
C THR A 32 3.56 -12.06 12.02
N ALA A 33 2.97 -12.70 11.00
CA ALA A 33 1.60 -13.18 10.97
C ALA A 33 1.40 -14.60 11.56
N GLY A 34 2.46 -15.23 12.10
CA GLY A 34 2.43 -16.61 12.55
C GLY A 34 2.45 -17.61 11.38
N ARG A 35 2.14 -18.89 11.68
CA ARG A 35 2.06 -19.95 10.67
C ARG A 35 0.89 -19.63 9.75
N ILE A 36 1.21 -19.42 8.47
CA ILE A 36 0.18 -19.19 7.46
C ILE A 36 -0.61 -20.48 7.29
N ASP A 37 -1.88 -20.46 7.70
CA ASP A 37 -2.82 -21.55 7.45
C ASP A 37 -3.54 -21.34 6.10
N ASP A 38 -4.04 -22.43 5.52
CA ASP A 38 -4.80 -22.42 4.24
C ASP A 38 -5.99 -21.45 4.26
N LYS A 39 -6.65 -21.34 5.41
CA LYS A 39 -7.71 -20.36 5.67
C LYS A 39 -7.22 -18.92 5.50
N TYR A 40 -6.05 -18.58 6.04
CA TYR A 40 -5.50 -17.23 6.00
C TYR A 40 -5.23 -16.77 4.57
N ILE A 41 -4.60 -17.64 3.77
CA ILE A 41 -4.34 -17.38 2.34
C ILE A 41 -5.64 -17.23 1.58
N THR A 42 -6.59 -18.13 1.82
CA THR A 42 -7.88 -18.14 1.12
C THR A 42 -8.66 -16.84 1.34
N PHE A 43 -8.78 -16.38 2.59
CA PHE A 43 -9.45 -15.12 2.90
C PHE A 43 -8.70 -13.91 2.34
N PHE A 44 -7.36 -13.93 2.35
CA PHE A 44 -6.57 -12.88 1.74
C PHE A 44 -6.83 -12.78 0.22
N CYS A 45 -6.82 -13.92 -0.48
CA CYS A 45 -7.14 -13.98 -1.91
C CYS A 45 -8.54 -13.45 -2.21
N PHE A 46 -9.56 -13.85 -1.43
CA PHE A 46 -10.91 -13.28 -1.58
C PHE A 46 -10.94 -11.77 -1.35
N GLY A 47 -10.20 -11.28 -0.36
CA GLY A 47 -10.06 -9.84 -0.09
C GLY A 47 -9.46 -9.09 -1.27
N VAL A 48 -8.40 -9.61 -1.88
CA VAL A 48 -7.76 -9.02 -3.07
C VAL A 48 -8.74 -8.98 -4.25
N MET A 49 -9.46 -10.08 -4.51
CA MET A 49 -10.45 -10.15 -5.59
C MET A 49 -11.56 -9.11 -5.38
N ALA A 50 -12.15 -9.08 -4.19
CA ALA A 50 -13.20 -8.12 -3.85
C ALA A 50 -12.72 -6.66 -3.95
N PHE A 51 -11.50 -6.39 -3.47
CA PHE A 51 -10.89 -5.06 -3.54
C PHE A 51 -10.78 -4.57 -4.97
N PHE A 52 -10.24 -5.39 -5.89
CA PHE A 52 -10.12 -4.98 -7.29
C PHE A 52 -11.47 -4.78 -7.96
N THR A 53 -12.44 -5.65 -7.72
CA THR A 53 -13.81 -5.48 -8.24
C THR A 53 -14.43 -4.16 -7.78
N ILE A 54 -14.37 -3.89 -6.48
CA ILE A 54 -14.92 -2.66 -5.89
C ILE A 54 -14.17 -1.44 -6.41
N LEU A 55 -12.84 -1.50 -6.47
CA LEU A 55 -12.01 -0.40 -6.95
C LEU A 55 -12.38 -0.01 -8.38
N VAL A 56 -12.51 -0.99 -9.29
CA VAL A 56 -12.88 -0.71 -10.69
C VAL A 56 -14.27 -0.06 -10.77
N ILE A 57 -15.25 -0.56 -10.01
CA ILE A 57 -16.60 0.01 -9.96
C ILE A 57 -16.54 1.46 -9.47
N VAL A 58 -15.85 1.71 -8.35
CA VAL A 58 -15.76 3.06 -7.76
C VAL A 58 -15.06 4.03 -8.72
N LEU A 59 -13.95 3.63 -9.33
CA LEU A 59 -13.24 4.47 -10.30
C LEU A 59 -14.12 4.77 -11.52
N SER A 60 -14.87 3.79 -12.03
CA SER A 60 -15.81 4.00 -13.14
C SER A 60 -16.91 5.00 -12.78
N LEU A 61 -17.49 4.90 -11.58
CA LEU A 61 -18.48 5.87 -11.11
C LEU A 61 -17.89 7.28 -10.94
N ILE A 62 -16.67 7.38 -10.42
CA ILE A 62 -15.96 8.66 -10.27
C ILE A 62 -15.72 9.29 -11.65
N GLN A 63 -15.23 8.53 -12.62
CA GLN A 63 -15.03 9.00 -14.00
C GLN A 63 -16.34 9.56 -14.57
N GLY A 64 -17.44 8.79 -14.48
CA GLY A 64 -18.75 9.24 -14.97
C GLY A 64 -19.24 10.53 -14.31
N LYS A 65 -19.02 10.72 -13.00
CA LYS A 65 -19.39 11.96 -12.30
C LYS A 65 -18.52 13.15 -12.70
N LEU A 66 -17.24 12.92 -12.97
CA LEU A 66 -16.32 13.98 -13.40
C LEU A 66 -16.65 14.44 -14.82
N ASP A 67 -16.98 13.52 -15.71
CA ASP A 67 -17.36 13.84 -17.08
C ASP A 67 -18.69 14.60 -17.13
N ALA A 68 -19.69 14.19 -16.35
CA ALA A 68 -20.93 14.94 -16.21
C ALA A 68 -20.70 16.40 -15.74
N LYS A 69 -19.77 16.62 -14.81
CA LYS A 69 -19.40 17.98 -14.35
C LYS A 69 -18.62 18.76 -15.41
N LYS A 70 -17.78 18.10 -16.20
CA LYS A 70 -17.05 18.74 -17.30
C LYS A 70 -17.99 19.19 -18.40
N ASP A 71 -18.95 18.36 -18.76
CA ASP A 71 -19.93 18.68 -19.80
C ASP A 71 -20.84 19.85 -19.40
N GLN A 72 -21.28 19.89 -18.14
CA GLN A 72 -22.02 21.05 -17.60
C GLN A 72 -21.23 22.36 -17.76
N ARG A 73 -19.95 22.36 -17.34
CA ARG A 73 -19.11 23.56 -17.47
C ARG A 73 -18.83 23.94 -18.92
N ARG A 74 -18.74 22.97 -19.82
CA ARG A 74 -18.50 23.23 -21.24
C ARG A 74 -19.74 23.84 -21.90
N HIS A 75 -20.91 23.31 -21.61
CA HIS A 75 -22.19 23.87 -22.08
C HIS A 75 -22.39 25.31 -21.58
N ASP A 76 -22.06 25.58 -20.31
CA ASP A 76 -22.12 26.94 -19.77
C ASP A 76 -21.13 27.89 -20.46
N LEU A 77 -19.90 27.42 -20.75
CA LEU A 77 -18.90 28.21 -21.47
C LEU A 77 -19.33 28.52 -22.91
N ASP A 78 -19.86 27.54 -23.63
CA ASP A 78 -20.35 27.72 -25.00
C ASP A 78 -21.52 28.71 -25.05
N ARG A 79 -22.37 28.75 -24.02
CA ARG A 79 -23.44 29.74 -23.88
C ARG A 79 -22.94 31.16 -23.70
N PHE A 80 -21.81 31.37 -23.02
CA PHE A 80 -21.23 32.70 -22.82
C PHE A 80 -20.36 33.18 -24.00
N ASN A 81 -19.95 32.27 -24.89
CA ASN A 81 -19.15 32.56 -26.07
C ASN A 81 -19.98 32.75 -27.36
N SER A 82 -21.31 32.65 -27.27
CA SER A 82 -22.29 33.02 -28.32
C SER A 82 -22.89 34.39 -28.04
#